data_AF-A0A7Z3H2H0-F1
#
_entry.id   AF-A0A7Z3H2H0-F1
#
_cell.length_a   1.000
_cell.length_b   1.000
_cell.length_c   1.000
_cell.angle_alpha   90.00
_cell.angle_beta   90.00
_cell.angle_gamma   90.00
#
_symmetry.space_group_name_H-M   'P 1'
#
loop_
_entity.id
_entity.type
_entity.pdbx_description
1 polymer ?
#
loop_
_entity_poly.entity_id
_entity_poly.type
_entity_poly.pdbx_seq_one_letter_code
_entity_poly.pdbx_strand_id
1 'polypeptide(L)'
;MFVRFIALSFGCLFASFAMADDDCKEISVSSQVDRCVEAARKEADAQLNISYKKLLARFESQQRSDPEQGKTLVAMARESQRAWIKLRDTTCPLEATEIEPGMAAHVTTINNCMARMSLERAAFLDAVVPDDPSEVIDVAKVSSSASQRYGDVVARYVTTFGSPCLNVQILAPKGNWRVLSSKRFCSFNGKSFWDGYASALFEDHAFTADGLQLTLSLFELREEAEKRLACVIPIQNEQIKELRCGAPESS
;
A
#
# COMPACT_ATOMS: atom_id res chain seq x y z
N MET A 1 7.51 -70.70 -36.11
CA MET A 1 8.37 -70.75 -34.90
C MET A 1 8.76 -69.31 -34.57
N PHE A 2 8.17 -68.78 -33.49
CA PHE A 2 8.41 -67.51 -32.77
C PHE A 2 8.64 -66.18 -33.53
N VAL A 3 7.55 -65.40 -33.64
CA VAL A 3 7.57 -63.95 -33.89
C VAL A 3 7.99 -63.23 -32.62
N ARG A 4 9.08 -62.45 -32.66
CA ARG A 4 9.51 -61.56 -31.56
C ARG A 4 8.84 -60.19 -31.73
N PHE A 5 7.85 -59.88 -30.91
CA PHE A 5 7.34 -58.53 -30.73
C PHE A 5 8.16 -57.81 -29.66
N ILE A 6 8.86 -56.73 -30.04
CA ILE A 6 9.47 -55.78 -29.10
C ILE A 6 8.37 -54.80 -28.71
N ALA A 7 7.88 -54.91 -27.47
CA ALA A 7 6.95 -53.96 -26.89
C ALA A 7 7.72 -52.74 -26.37
N LEU A 8 7.51 -51.58 -27.01
CA LEU A 8 8.02 -50.30 -26.55
C LEU A 8 7.07 -49.76 -25.46
N SER A 9 7.49 -49.77 -24.21
CA SER A 9 6.75 -49.20 -23.08
C SER A 9 6.83 -47.67 -23.10
N PHE A 10 5.80 -47.03 -23.64
CA PHE A 10 5.60 -45.59 -23.59
C PHE A 10 5.10 -45.19 -22.18
N GLY A 11 6.00 -44.72 -21.32
CA GLY A 11 5.67 -44.20 -20.00
C GLY A 11 4.99 -42.83 -20.13
N CYS A 12 3.67 -42.77 -19.90
CA CYS A 12 2.96 -41.51 -19.72
C CYS A 12 3.42 -40.83 -18.42
N LEU A 13 4.24 -39.79 -18.54
CA LEU A 13 4.44 -38.78 -17.52
C LEU A 13 3.15 -37.95 -17.43
N PHE A 14 2.32 -38.22 -16.42
CA PHE A 14 1.26 -37.29 -16.03
C PHE A 14 1.92 -36.08 -15.36
N ALA A 15 2.10 -35.00 -16.12
CA ALA A 15 2.39 -33.69 -15.54
C ALA A 15 1.11 -33.21 -14.84
N SER A 16 1.09 -33.25 -13.51
CA SER A 16 0.07 -32.58 -12.72
C SER A 16 0.23 -31.07 -12.92
N PHE A 17 -0.70 -30.46 -13.66
CA PHE A 17 -0.83 -29.00 -13.69
C PHE A 17 -1.28 -28.55 -12.30
N ALA A 18 -0.38 -27.94 -11.54
CA ALA A 18 -0.73 -27.22 -10.32
C ALA A 18 -1.50 -25.95 -10.72
N MET A 19 -2.82 -25.99 -10.64
CA MET A 19 -3.69 -24.81 -10.71
C MET A 19 -3.85 -24.29 -9.28
N ALA A 20 -3.21 -23.17 -8.95
CA ALA A 20 -3.36 -22.54 -7.64
C ALA A 20 -3.14 -21.04 -7.77
N ASP A 21 -4.22 -20.31 -8.07
CA ASP A 21 -4.29 -18.86 -7.77
C ASP A 21 -5.75 -18.36 -7.71
N ASP A 22 -6.69 -18.96 -8.44
CA ASP A 22 -8.06 -18.43 -8.55
C ASP A 22 -9.08 -19.03 -7.55
N ASP A 23 -8.70 -20.06 -6.79
CA ASP A 23 -9.60 -20.90 -5.96
C ASP A 23 -10.01 -20.25 -4.60
N CYS A 24 -9.53 -19.04 -4.31
CA CYS A 24 -9.76 -18.31 -3.05
C CYS A 24 -10.67 -17.08 -3.18
N LYS A 25 -11.07 -16.72 -4.40
CA LYS A 25 -12.05 -15.65 -4.65
C LYS A 25 -13.49 -16.15 -4.51
N GLU A 26 -13.73 -17.41 -4.85
CA GLU A 26 -15.01 -18.10 -4.62
C GLU A 26 -14.81 -19.34 -3.74
N ILE A 27 -15.36 -19.30 -2.53
CA ILE A 27 -15.31 -20.44 -1.60
C ILE A 27 -16.57 -21.28 -1.81
N SER A 28 -16.40 -22.49 -2.33
CA SER A 28 -17.51 -23.44 -2.60
C SER A 28 -17.58 -24.59 -1.60
N VAL A 29 -16.48 -24.91 -0.92
CA VAL A 29 -16.41 -26.00 0.09
C VAL A 29 -15.51 -25.62 1.27
N SER A 30 -15.76 -26.22 2.44
CA SER A 30 -15.04 -25.90 3.69
C SER A 30 -13.53 -26.15 3.61
N SER A 31 -13.06 -27.13 2.85
CA SER A 31 -11.61 -27.40 2.67
C SER A 31 -10.88 -26.34 1.84
N GLN A 32 -11.61 -25.51 1.07
CA GLN A 32 -11.03 -24.32 0.43
C GLN A 32 -10.75 -23.23 1.48
N VAL A 33 -11.58 -23.09 2.52
CA VAL A 33 -11.40 -22.08 3.58
C VAL A 33 -10.03 -22.24 4.25
N ASP A 34 -9.70 -23.44 4.72
CA ASP A 34 -8.45 -23.69 5.44
C ASP A 34 -7.23 -23.36 4.56
N ARG A 35 -7.25 -23.77 3.27
CA ARG A 35 -6.17 -23.49 2.31
C ARG A 35 -6.02 -22.00 2.03
N CYS A 36 -7.13 -21.28 1.84
CA CYS A 36 -7.11 -19.86 1.54
C CYS A 36 -6.67 -19.04 2.75
N VAL A 37 -7.10 -19.42 3.96
CA VAL A 37 -6.69 -18.77 5.21
C VAL A 37 -5.20 -19.01 5.48
N GLU A 38 -4.68 -20.20 5.20
CA GLU A 38 -3.24 -20.46 5.29
C GLU A 38 -2.44 -19.62 4.28
N ALA A 39 -2.92 -19.52 3.03
CA ALA A 39 -2.30 -18.68 2.00
C ALA A 39 -2.30 -17.20 2.40
N ALA A 40 -3.43 -16.67 2.87
CA ALA A 40 -3.56 -15.29 3.35
C ALA A 40 -2.62 -15.01 4.53
N ARG A 41 -2.47 -15.95 5.47
CA ARG A 41 -1.50 -15.85 6.57
C ARG A 41 -0.06 -15.79 6.06
N LYS A 42 0.31 -16.65 5.11
CA LYS A 42 1.65 -16.64 4.50
C LYS A 42 1.94 -15.34 3.77
N GLU A 43 0.97 -14.81 3.04
CA GLU A 43 1.10 -13.53 2.34
C GLU A 43 1.23 -12.35 3.31
N ALA A 44 0.43 -12.33 4.39
CA ALA A 44 0.56 -11.35 5.46
C ALA A 44 1.95 -11.40 6.13
N ASP A 45 2.49 -12.60 6.41
CA ASP A 45 3.86 -12.78 6.92
C ASP A 45 4.92 -12.29 5.92
N ALA A 46 4.73 -12.56 4.62
CA ALA A 46 5.64 -12.07 3.58
C ALA A 46 5.63 -10.54 3.52
N GLN A 47 4.46 -9.92 3.56
CA GLN A 47 4.30 -8.47 3.59
C GLN A 47 4.94 -7.85 4.84
N LEU A 48 4.75 -8.45 6.02
CA LEU A 48 5.41 -8.03 7.25
C LEU A 48 6.94 -8.02 7.10
N ASN A 49 7.51 -9.08 6.52
CA ASN A 49 8.95 -9.17 6.28
C ASN A 49 9.45 -8.11 5.29
N ILE A 50 8.66 -7.77 4.27
CA ILE A 50 8.97 -6.68 3.34
C ILE A 50 9.02 -5.34 4.09
N SER A 51 7.97 -4.99 4.85
CA SER A 51 7.89 -3.74 5.61
C SER A 51 9.01 -3.64 6.65
N TYR A 52 9.33 -4.73 7.34
CA TYR A 52 10.45 -4.81 8.26
C TYR A 52 11.80 -4.53 7.60
N LYS A 53 12.09 -5.17 6.45
CA LYS A 53 13.35 -4.92 5.71
C LYS A 53 13.45 -3.48 5.23
N LYS A 54 12.34 -2.88 4.77
CA LYS A 54 12.29 -1.46 4.38
C LYS A 54 12.64 -0.56 5.55
N LEU A 55 12.05 -0.78 6.72
CA LEU A 55 12.35 0.02 7.92
C LEU A 55 13.84 -0.02 8.29
N LEU A 56 14.46 -1.21 8.28
CA LEU A 56 15.89 -1.32 8.58
C LEU A 56 16.75 -0.52 7.59
N ALA A 57 16.43 -0.62 6.29
CA ALA A 57 17.12 0.14 5.26
C ALA A 57 16.92 1.66 5.40
N ARG A 58 15.74 2.11 5.85
CA ARG A 58 15.48 3.54 6.13
C ARG A 58 16.35 4.06 7.27
N PHE A 59 16.45 3.33 8.38
CA PHE A 59 17.32 3.74 9.48
C PHE A 59 18.79 3.85 9.09
N GLU A 60 19.29 2.92 8.28
CA GLU A 60 20.67 2.97 7.79
C GLU A 60 20.90 4.12 6.79
N SER A 61 19.94 4.38 5.91
CA SER A 61 20.09 5.39 4.84
C SER A 61 19.82 6.82 5.29
N GLN A 62 18.90 7.05 6.23
CA GLN A 62 18.60 8.39 6.74
C GLN A 62 19.63 8.88 7.76
N GLN A 63 20.31 7.97 8.47
CA GLN A 63 21.35 8.29 9.45
C GLN A 63 22.77 8.23 8.87
N ARG A 64 22.96 8.63 7.59
CA ARG A 64 24.29 8.65 6.96
C ARG A 64 25.30 9.54 7.68
N SER A 65 24.85 10.62 8.30
CA SER A 65 25.69 11.54 9.08
C SER A 65 26.01 11.04 10.49
N ASP A 66 25.25 10.08 11.02
CA ASP A 66 25.49 9.41 12.30
C ASP A 66 25.21 7.90 12.21
N PRO A 67 26.17 7.11 11.68
CA PRO A 67 26.00 5.67 11.48
C PRO A 67 25.75 4.89 12.79
N GLU A 68 26.25 5.37 13.93
CA GLU A 68 26.05 4.71 15.23
C GLU A 68 24.61 4.89 15.72
N GLN A 69 24.00 6.05 15.48
CA GLN A 69 22.56 6.24 15.69
C GLN A 69 21.75 5.31 14.79
N GLY A 70 22.11 5.18 13.50
CA GLY A 70 21.46 4.23 12.58
C GLY A 70 21.49 2.78 13.09
N LYS A 71 22.66 2.31 13.55
CA LYS A 71 22.81 0.96 14.15
C LYS A 71 21.97 0.79 15.41
N THR A 72 21.90 1.82 16.26
CA THR A 72 21.09 1.80 17.48
C THR A 72 19.61 1.64 17.16
N LEU A 73 19.09 2.40 16.19
CA LEU A 73 17.70 2.28 15.73
C LEU A 73 17.40 0.90 15.13
N VAL A 74 18.31 0.35 14.33
CA VAL A 74 18.20 -1.02 13.80
C VAL A 74 18.15 -2.07 14.93
N ALA A 75 18.97 -1.92 15.97
CA ALA A 75 18.96 -2.82 17.12
C ALA A 75 17.63 -2.76 17.89
N MET A 76 17.10 -1.55 18.13
CA MET A 76 15.79 -1.33 18.75
C MET A 76 14.66 -1.96 17.92
N ALA A 77 14.67 -1.77 16.60
CA ALA A 77 13.67 -2.33 15.69
C ALA A 77 13.68 -3.87 15.71
N ARG A 78 14.88 -4.48 15.71
CA ARG A 78 15.07 -5.94 15.83
C ARG A 78 14.49 -6.48 17.14
N GLU A 79 14.76 -5.80 18.25
CA GLU A 79 14.24 -6.20 19.56
C GLU A 79 12.72 -6.09 19.63
N SER A 80 12.17 -4.94 19.22
CA SER A 80 10.73 -4.72 19.14
C SER A 80 10.04 -5.79 18.29
N GLN A 81 10.62 -6.16 17.15
CA GLN A 81 10.05 -7.17 16.27
C GLN A 81 10.06 -8.57 16.88
N ARG A 82 11.13 -8.98 17.58
CA ARG A 82 11.18 -10.27 18.29
C ARG A 82 10.12 -10.33 19.40
N ALA A 83 9.99 -9.25 20.18
CA ALA A 83 8.98 -9.17 21.23
C ALA A 83 7.55 -9.22 20.65
N TRP A 84 7.31 -8.52 19.54
CA TRP A 84 6.02 -8.51 18.87
C TRP A 84 5.64 -9.90 18.30
N ILE A 85 6.58 -10.66 17.73
CA ILE A 85 6.31 -12.03 17.26
C ILE A 85 5.82 -12.89 18.43
N LYS A 86 6.51 -12.81 19.59
CA LYS A 86 6.08 -13.52 20.79
C LYS A 86 4.67 -13.09 21.22
N LEU A 87 4.39 -11.78 21.23
CA LEU A 87 3.04 -11.27 21.54
C LEU A 87 1.99 -11.89 20.62
N ARG A 88 2.18 -11.83 19.29
CA ARG A 88 1.25 -12.42 18.30
C ARG A 88 1.01 -13.89 18.57
N ASP A 89 2.09 -14.66 18.66
CA ASP A 89 2.02 -16.12 18.76
C ASP A 89 1.41 -16.57 20.09
N THR A 90 1.52 -15.76 21.16
CA THR A 90 0.82 -16.01 22.43
C THR A 90 -0.61 -15.47 22.47
N THR A 91 -0.95 -14.49 21.63
CA THR A 91 -2.28 -13.85 21.61
C THR A 91 -3.25 -14.64 20.76
N CYS A 92 -2.85 -15.08 19.56
CA CYS A 92 -3.79 -15.71 18.63
C CYS A 92 -4.45 -17.00 19.14
N PRO A 93 -3.82 -17.86 19.97
CA PRO A 93 -4.50 -18.97 20.61
C PRO A 93 -5.65 -18.53 21.55
N LEU A 94 -5.59 -17.32 22.11
CA LEU A 94 -6.64 -16.80 22.99
C LEU A 94 -7.95 -16.54 22.24
N GLU A 95 -7.89 -16.29 20.93
CA GLU A 95 -9.08 -16.09 20.08
C GLU A 95 -9.80 -17.42 19.75
N ALA A 96 -9.17 -18.56 20.01
CA ALA A 96 -9.70 -19.89 19.70
C ALA A 96 -10.01 -20.74 20.95
N THR A 97 -10.07 -20.13 22.15
CA THR A 97 -10.24 -20.84 23.43
C THR A 97 -11.55 -21.62 23.56
N GLU A 98 -12.58 -21.21 22.82
CA GLU A 98 -13.88 -21.90 22.78
C GLU A 98 -13.94 -23.03 21.74
N ILE A 99 -12.85 -23.27 21.00
CA ILE A 99 -12.77 -24.26 19.93
C ILE A 99 -11.79 -25.36 20.34
N GLU A 100 -12.23 -26.62 20.22
CA GLU A 100 -11.39 -27.77 20.53
C GLU A 100 -10.10 -27.75 19.66
N PRO A 101 -8.90 -27.88 20.28
CA PRO A 101 -7.64 -27.97 19.56
C PRO A 101 -7.64 -29.09 18.51
N GLY A 102 -7.08 -28.80 17.34
CA GLY A 102 -7.01 -29.75 16.21
C GLY A 102 -8.22 -29.72 15.26
N MET A 103 -9.30 -29.04 15.62
CA MET A 103 -10.41 -28.76 14.70
C MET A 103 -9.99 -27.77 13.61
N ALA A 104 -10.50 -27.94 12.39
CA ALA A 104 -10.26 -27.02 11.28
C ALA A 104 -10.59 -25.55 11.65
N ALA A 105 -11.71 -25.35 12.35
CA ALA A 105 -12.13 -24.04 12.84
C ALA A 105 -11.12 -23.41 13.82
N HIS A 106 -10.43 -24.21 14.65
CA HIS A 106 -9.41 -23.73 15.58
C HIS A 106 -8.19 -23.20 14.80
N VAL A 107 -7.71 -23.99 13.83
CA VAL A 107 -6.57 -23.61 12.97
C VAL A 107 -6.91 -22.37 12.14
N THR A 108 -8.10 -22.34 11.54
CA THR A 108 -8.57 -21.20 10.74
C THR A 108 -8.68 -19.92 11.58
N THR A 109 -9.19 -20.02 12.80
CA THR A 109 -9.29 -18.86 13.72
C THR A 109 -7.90 -18.29 14.06
N ILE A 110 -6.96 -19.17 14.42
CA ILE A 110 -5.58 -18.76 14.72
C ILE A 110 -4.90 -18.12 13.49
N ASN A 111 -5.03 -18.74 12.31
CA ASN A 111 -4.40 -18.24 11.09
C ASN A 111 -4.96 -16.86 10.68
N ASN A 112 -6.27 -16.64 10.83
CA ASN A 112 -6.90 -15.33 10.59
C ASN A 112 -6.35 -14.26 11.55
N CYS A 113 -6.23 -14.59 12.85
CA CYS A 113 -5.61 -13.69 13.82
C CYS A 113 -4.16 -13.35 13.42
N MET A 114 -3.36 -14.36 13.07
CA MET A 114 -1.97 -14.15 12.67
C MET A 114 -1.85 -13.28 11.43
N ALA A 115 -2.72 -13.48 10.43
CA ALA A 115 -2.76 -12.67 9.22
C ALA A 115 -3.09 -11.21 9.56
N ARG A 116 -4.16 -10.97 10.33
CA ARG A 116 -4.59 -9.64 10.78
C ARG A 116 -3.48 -8.91 11.54
N MET A 117 -2.92 -9.53 12.59
CA MET A 117 -1.86 -8.91 13.38
C MET A 117 -0.61 -8.62 12.54
N SER A 118 -0.25 -9.52 11.62
CA SER A 118 0.93 -9.32 10.75
C SER A 118 0.74 -8.15 9.78
N LEU A 119 -0.47 -7.95 9.25
CA LEU A 119 -0.81 -6.77 8.45
C LEU A 119 -0.84 -5.48 9.27
N GLU A 120 -1.40 -5.49 10.49
CA GLU A 120 -1.35 -4.37 11.43
C GLU A 120 0.10 -3.96 11.75
N ARG A 121 0.96 -4.95 12.00
CA ARG A 121 2.37 -4.70 12.27
C ARG A 121 3.12 -4.20 11.03
N ALA A 122 2.83 -4.74 9.85
CA ALA A 122 3.41 -4.25 8.60
C ALA A 122 3.09 -2.75 8.41
N ALA A 123 1.82 -2.37 8.60
CA ALA A 123 1.38 -0.99 8.52
C ALA A 123 2.07 -0.09 9.57
N PHE A 124 2.19 -0.56 10.81
CA PHE A 124 2.95 0.15 11.84
C PHE A 124 4.40 0.38 11.41
N LEU A 125 5.10 -0.66 10.95
CA LEU A 125 6.52 -0.56 10.54
C LEU A 125 6.70 0.35 9.32
N ASP A 126 5.75 0.35 8.38
CA ASP A 126 5.75 1.25 7.23
C ASP A 126 5.61 2.72 7.65
N ALA A 127 4.86 3.00 8.73
CA ALA A 127 4.69 4.35 9.27
C ALA A 127 5.83 4.83 10.18
N VAL A 128 6.69 3.93 10.67
CA VAL A 128 7.88 4.31 11.45
C VAL A 128 8.89 4.94 10.50
N VAL A 129 9.09 6.25 10.68
CA VAL A 129 10.02 7.09 9.91
C VAL A 129 9.73 6.98 8.40
N PRO A 130 8.85 7.84 7.85
CA PRO A 130 8.51 7.82 6.43
C PRO A 130 9.72 8.16 5.56
N ASP A 131 9.66 7.76 4.29
CA ASP A 131 10.71 8.03 3.30
C ASP A 131 10.84 9.53 3.03
N ASP A 132 9.75 10.28 3.19
CA ASP A 132 9.73 11.74 3.15
C ASP A 132 8.82 12.28 4.29
N PRO A 133 9.32 13.16 5.18
CA PRO A 133 8.50 13.85 6.19
C PRO A 133 7.29 14.58 5.59
N SER A 134 7.35 14.92 4.30
CA SER A 134 6.28 15.54 3.54
C SER A 134 5.09 14.58 3.27
N GLU A 135 5.25 13.27 3.49
CA GLU A 135 4.20 12.24 3.38
C GLU A 135 3.31 12.12 4.62
N VAL A 136 3.75 12.64 5.78
CA VAL A 136 2.93 12.63 7.00
C VAL A 136 1.93 13.76 6.94
N ILE A 137 0.68 13.39 6.70
CA ILE A 137 -0.44 14.32 6.75
C ILE A 137 -0.79 14.59 8.21
N ASP A 138 -0.56 15.83 8.66
CA ASP A 138 -1.09 16.33 9.92
C ASP A 138 -2.63 16.43 9.82
N VAL A 139 -3.30 15.47 10.45
CA VAL A 139 -4.76 15.35 10.41
C VAL A 139 -5.45 16.59 10.98
N ALA A 140 -4.82 17.29 11.92
CA ALA A 140 -5.38 18.51 12.51
C ALA A 140 -5.41 19.69 11.52
N LYS A 141 -4.62 19.62 10.43
CA LYS A 141 -4.57 20.66 9.40
C LYS A 141 -5.38 20.34 8.16
N VAL A 142 -6.10 19.21 8.09
CA VAL A 142 -6.86 18.85 6.88
C VAL A 142 -7.95 19.88 6.60
N SER A 143 -7.90 20.48 5.40
CA SER A 143 -8.90 21.46 4.94
C SER A 143 -9.92 20.84 3.99
N SER A 144 -9.53 19.86 3.19
CA SER A 144 -10.41 19.09 2.31
C SER A 144 -9.81 17.71 2.04
N SER A 145 -10.70 16.73 1.86
CA SER A 145 -10.32 15.40 1.42
C SER A 145 -11.52 14.68 0.81
N ALA A 146 -11.26 13.86 -0.19
CA ALA A 146 -12.23 12.89 -0.69
C ALA A 146 -11.49 11.60 -1.07
N SER A 147 -12.26 10.53 -1.32
CA SER A 147 -11.70 9.24 -1.71
C SER A 147 -12.59 8.51 -2.71
N GLN A 148 -11.99 7.66 -3.53
CA GLN A 148 -12.67 6.82 -4.52
C GLN A 148 -12.00 5.45 -4.58
N ARG A 149 -12.80 4.40 -4.74
CA ARG A 149 -12.29 3.03 -4.94
C ARG A 149 -11.86 2.82 -6.39
N TYR A 150 -10.68 2.22 -6.57
CA TYR A 150 -10.13 1.78 -7.84
C TYR A 150 -9.74 0.29 -7.70
N GLY A 151 -10.65 -0.61 -8.06
CA GLY A 151 -10.46 -2.05 -7.83
C GLY A 151 -10.29 -2.39 -6.34
N ASP A 152 -9.19 -3.06 -6.00
CA ASP A 152 -8.86 -3.46 -4.63
C ASP A 152 -8.29 -2.33 -3.77
N VAL A 153 -7.88 -1.21 -4.36
CA VAL A 153 -7.31 -0.05 -3.64
C VAL A 153 -8.29 1.12 -3.55
N VAL A 154 -8.01 2.05 -2.65
CA VAL A 154 -8.74 3.32 -2.52
C VAL A 154 -7.76 4.46 -2.73
N ALA A 155 -8.06 5.35 -3.67
CA ALA A 155 -7.34 6.60 -3.80
C ALA A 155 -7.98 7.66 -2.92
N ARG A 156 -7.17 8.51 -2.30
CA ARG A 156 -7.62 9.73 -1.62
C ARG A 156 -6.75 10.92 -2.00
N TYR A 157 -7.34 12.10 -1.99
CA TYR A 157 -6.57 13.33 -1.93
C TYR A 157 -6.76 14.00 -0.58
N VAL A 158 -5.77 14.76 -0.15
CA VAL A 158 -5.83 15.56 1.07
C VAL A 158 -5.13 16.90 0.84
N THR A 159 -5.84 17.98 1.11
CA THR A 159 -5.29 19.33 1.21
C THR A 159 -5.23 19.74 2.68
N THR A 160 -4.25 20.56 3.03
CA THR A 160 -4.06 21.04 4.40
C THR A 160 -3.95 22.55 4.48
N PHE A 161 -4.42 23.13 5.58
CA PHE A 161 -4.24 24.54 5.87
C PHE A 161 -2.75 24.89 5.97
N GLY A 162 -2.38 26.04 5.39
CA GLY A 162 -1.01 26.54 5.40
C GLY A 162 -0.05 25.77 4.48
N SER A 163 -0.56 24.90 3.59
CA SER A 163 0.24 24.31 2.52
C SER A 163 -0.43 24.51 1.16
N PRO A 164 0.30 24.98 0.14
CA PRO A 164 -0.21 25.08 -1.23
C PRO A 164 -0.09 23.75 -1.99
N CYS A 165 0.32 22.66 -1.32
CA CYS A 165 0.55 21.37 -1.96
C CYS A 165 -0.68 20.46 -1.86
N LEU A 166 -0.90 19.66 -2.90
CA LEU A 166 -1.88 18.58 -2.91
C LEU A 166 -1.19 17.25 -2.58
N ASN A 167 -1.74 16.50 -1.61
CA ASN A 167 -1.31 15.13 -1.34
C ASN A 167 -2.31 14.17 -1.97
N VAL A 168 -1.81 13.19 -2.72
CA VAL A 168 -2.61 12.08 -3.25
C VAL A 168 -2.01 10.79 -2.72
N GLN A 169 -2.87 9.87 -2.26
CA GLN A 169 -2.44 8.62 -1.66
C GLN A 169 -3.29 7.45 -2.17
N ILE A 170 -2.66 6.29 -2.31
CA ILE A 170 -3.30 5.00 -2.55
C ILE A 170 -3.28 4.22 -1.24
N LEU A 171 -4.43 3.72 -0.82
CA LEU A 171 -4.64 3.00 0.43
C LEU A 171 -5.03 1.55 0.13
N ALA A 172 -4.62 0.61 1.01
CA ALA A 172 -5.06 -0.78 0.96
C ALA A 172 -6.19 -1.04 1.99
N PRO A 173 -7.47 -1.14 1.58
CA PRO A 173 -8.58 -1.40 2.49
C PRO A 173 -8.43 -2.73 3.24
N LYS A 174 -7.92 -3.78 2.59
CA LYS A 174 -7.66 -5.10 3.21
C LYS A 174 -6.38 -5.12 4.07
N GLY A 175 -5.55 -4.08 4.01
CA GLY A 175 -4.29 -3.96 4.75
C GLY A 175 -4.34 -2.90 5.85
N ASN A 176 -5.48 -2.80 6.56
CA ASN A 176 -5.73 -1.80 7.60
C ASN A 176 -5.51 -0.35 7.13
N TRP A 177 -5.93 -0.05 5.90
CA TRP A 177 -5.84 1.30 5.31
C TRP A 177 -4.41 1.85 5.22
N ARG A 178 -3.38 0.99 5.22
CA ARG A 178 -2.00 1.43 5.02
C ARG A 178 -1.86 2.21 3.71
N VAL A 179 -0.99 3.23 3.72
CA VAL A 179 -0.62 3.98 2.52
C VAL A 179 0.32 3.11 1.68
N LEU A 180 -0.13 2.69 0.51
CA LEU A 180 0.65 1.91 -0.48
C LEU A 180 1.57 2.81 -1.30
N SER A 181 1.10 3.99 -1.64
CA SER A 181 1.81 5.00 -2.42
C SER A 181 1.32 6.38 -2.01
N SER A 182 2.23 7.33 -1.94
CA SER A 182 1.95 8.74 -1.67
C SER A 182 2.64 9.57 -2.73
N LYS A 183 2.00 10.65 -3.16
CA LYS A 183 2.62 11.65 -4.01
C LYS A 183 2.14 13.03 -3.62
N ARG A 184 3.11 13.94 -3.51
CA ARG A 184 2.87 15.32 -3.13
C ARG A 184 3.19 16.24 -4.31
N PHE A 185 2.20 17.02 -4.72
CA PHE A 185 2.31 17.99 -5.81
C PHE A 185 2.52 19.38 -5.23
N CYS A 186 3.74 19.90 -5.32
CA CYS A 186 4.15 21.19 -4.76
C CYS A 186 4.77 22.14 -5.80
N SER A 187 4.73 21.78 -7.08
CA SER A 187 5.31 22.56 -8.16
C SER A 187 4.59 22.31 -9.48
N PHE A 188 4.71 23.26 -10.39
CA PHE A 188 4.24 23.16 -11.77
C PHE A 188 5.18 23.93 -12.68
N ASN A 189 5.50 23.36 -13.85
CA ASN A 189 6.48 23.91 -14.81
C ASN A 189 7.83 24.29 -14.17
N GLY A 190 8.31 23.49 -13.22
CA GLY A 190 9.59 23.70 -12.53
C GLY A 190 9.60 24.82 -11.49
N LYS A 191 8.49 25.55 -11.31
CA LYS A 191 8.32 26.56 -10.25
C LYS A 191 7.63 25.95 -9.04
N SER A 192 8.13 26.27 -7.85
CA SER A 192 7.51 25.85 -6.57
C SER A 192 6.26 26.67 -6.27
N PHE A 193 5.25 26.05 -5.66
CA PHE A 193 4.02 26.74 -5.22
C PHE A 193 4.20 27.61 -3.98
N TRP A 194 5.34 27.50 -3.29
CA TRP A 194 5.60 28.30 -2.09
C TRP A 194 6.10 29.70 -2.41
N ASP A 195 6.86 29.84 -3.49
CA ASP A 195 7.63 31.04 -3.80
C ASP A 195 7.72 31.37 -5.30
N GLY A 196 7.36 30.45 -6.18
CA GLY A 196 7.39 30.65 -7.63
C GLY A 196 6.13 31.30 -8.21
N TYR A 197 5.06 31.40 -7.42
CA TYR A 197 3.76 31.98 -7.79
C TYR A 197 3.27 32.89 -6.67
N ALA A 198 2.44 33.89 -7.00
CA ALA A 198 1.74 34.70 -6.01
C ALA A 198 0.68 33.89 -5.26
N SER A 199 0.01 32.98 -5.97
CA SER A 199 -0.82 31.93 -5.39
C SER A 199 -0.90 30.73 -6.33
N ALA A 200 -1.07 29.54 -5.75
CA ALA A 200 -1.33 28.31 -6.47
C ALA A 200 -2.37 27.50 -5.68
N LEU A 201 -3.48 27.17 -6.32
CA LEU A 201 -4.64 26.54 -5.68
C LEU A 201 -5.10 25.34 -6.51
N PHE A 202 -5.42 24.25 -5.80
CA PHE A 202 -6.10 23.09 -6.37
C PHE A 202 -7.59 23.20 -6.04
N GLU A 203 -8.43 23.23 -7.07
CA GLU A 203 -9.87 23.45 -6.98
C GLU A 203 -10.63 22.33 -7.71
N ASP A 204 -11.95 22.27 -7.54
CA ASP A 204 -12.86 21.43 -8.34
C ASP A 204 -12.47 19.94 -8.43
N HIS A 205 -11.96 19.38 -7.32
CA HIS A 205 -11.53 17.98 -7.25
C HIS A 205 -12.66 16.99 -7.54
N ALA A 206 -12.47 16.10 -8.52
CA ALA A 206 -13.40 15.04 -8.86
C ALA A 206 -12.67 13.75 -9.25
N PHE A 207 -12.98 12.65 -8.57
CA PHE A 207 -12.50 11.34 -9.00
C PHE A 207 -13.32 10.82 -10.19
N THR A 208 -12.63 10.34 -11.22
CA THR A 208 -13.20 9.77 -12.44
C THR A 208 -12.51 8.44 -12.77
N ALA A 209 -12.97 7.74 -13.82
CA ALA A 209 -12.33 6.51 -14.27
C ALA A 209 -10.83 6.69 -14.62
N ASP A 210 -10.44 7.86 -15.14
CA ASP A 210 -9.08 8.15 -15.60
C ASP A 210 -8.14 8.65 -14.50
N GLY A 211 -8.68 8.96 -13.31
CA GLY A 211 -7.93 9.47 -12.15
C GLY A 211 -8.62 10.65 -11.46
N LEU A 212 -7.84 11.48 -10.78
CA LEU A 212 -8.31 12.68 -10.09
C LEU A 212 -8.27 13.88 -11.06
N GLN A 213 -9.45 14.34 -11.48
CA GLN A 213 -9.63 15.60 -12.20
C GLN A 213 -9.65 16.75 -11.20
N LEU A 214 -9.09 17.90 -11.58
CA LEU A 214 -9.06 19.12 -10.78
C LEU A 214 -8.78 20.35 -11.66
N THR A 215 -9.02 21.53 -11.11
CA THR A 215 -8.56 22.80 -11.68
C THR A 215 -7.31 23.27 -10.92
N LEU A 216 -6.22 23.56 -11.63
CA LEU A 216 -5.05 24.24 -11.08
C LEU A 216 -5.17 25.75 -11.40
N SER A 217 -5.45 26.54 -10.37
CA SER A 217 -5.47 28.00 -10.44
C SER A 217 -4.09 28.55 -10.05
N LEU A 218 -3.53 29.41 -10.90
CA LEU A 218 -2.20 30.01 -10.73
C LEU A 218 -2.26 31.52 -10.93
N PHE A 219 -1.76 32.26 -9.95
CA PHE A 219 -1.40 33.67 -10.10
C PHE A 219 0.12 33.80 -10.18
N GLU A 220 0.62 34.35 -11.27
CA GLU A 220 2.05 34.63 -11.43
C GLU A 220 2.48 35.83 -10.57
N LEU A 221 3.73 35.86 -10.13
CA LEU A 221 4.24 36.94 -9.27
C LEU A 221 4.18 38.34 -9.91
N ARG A 222 4.07 38.41 -11.23
CA ARG A 222 4.15 39.67 -12.01
C ARG A 222 3.05 39.81 -13.07
N GLU A 223 2.16 38.83 -13.21
CA GLU A 223 1.02 38.95 -14.14
C GLU A 223 -0.24 39.29 -13.34
N GLU A 224 -1.15 40.05 -13.94
CA GLU A 224 -2.40 40.47 -13.27
C GLU A 224 -3.54 39.45 -13.43
N ALA A 225 -3.45 38.56 -14.42
CA ALA A 225 -4.51 37.60 -14.73
C ALA A 225 -4.22 36.23 -14.12
N GLU A 226 -5.25 35.65 -13.50
CA GLU A 226 -5.28 34.25 -13.07
C GLU A 226 -5.26 33.32 -14.28
N LYS A 227 -4.43 32.26 -14.22
CA LYS A 227 -4.47 31.15 -15.17
C LYS A 227 -5.16 29.96 -14.51
N ARG A 228 -6.29 29.53 -15.06
CA ARG A 228 -7.00 28.32 -14.63
C ARG A 228 -6.77 27.21 -15.65
N LEU A 229 -6.26 26.08 -15.18
CA LEU A 229 -5.88 24.94 -16.00
C LEU A 229 -6.70 23.72 -15.59
N ALA A 230 -7.43 23.12 -16.53
CA ALA A 230 -8.01 21.80 -16.32
C ALA A 230 -6.89 20.75 -16.27
N CYS A 231 -6.81 20.00 -15.18
CA CYS A 231 -5.76 19.01 -14.97
C CYS A 231 -6.30 17.66 -14.53
N VAL A 232 -5.51 16.62 -14.83
CA VAL A 232 -5.72 15.26 -14.35
C VAL A 232 -4.45 14.74 -13.68
N ILE A 233 -4.62 14.06 -12.55
CA ILE A 233 -3.62 13.19 -11.94
C ILE A 233 -4.04 11.75 -12.25
N PRO A 234 -3.42 11.09 -13.24
CA PRO A 234 -3.82 9.74 -13.62
C PRO A 234 -3.52 8.75 -12.50
N ILE A 235 -4.49 7.87 -12.22
CA ILE A 235 -4.36 6.78 -11.27
C ILE A 235 -4.54 5.47 -12.06
N GLN A 236 -3.43 4.76 -12.27
CA GLN A 236 -3.40 3.57 -13.12
C GLN A 236 -2.52 2.51 -12.49
N ASN A 237 -2.99 1.25 -12.47
CA ASN A 237 -2.27 0.11 -11.88
C ASN A 237 -1.74 0.43 -10.47
N GLU A 238 -2.62 0.99 -9.62
CA GLU A 238 -2.30 1.36 -8.23
C GLU A 238 -1.18 2.40 -8.06
N GLN A 239 -0.83 3.13 -9.14
CA GLN A 239 0.20 4.15 -9.12
C GLN A 239 -0.36 5.54 -9.42
N ILE A 240 0.17 6.53 -8.70
CA ILE A 240 -0.12 7.95 -8.90
C ILE A 240 0.88 8.51 -9.92
N LYS A 241 0.41 8.98 -11.07
CA LYS A 241 1.26 9.51 -12.14
C LYS A 241 1.54 11.02 -11.95
N GLU A 242 2.30 11.61 -12.87
CA GLU A 242 2.51 13.07 -12.87
C GLU A 242 1.21 13.82 -13.21
N LEU A 243 1.08 15.03 -12.64
CA LEU A 243 0.01 15.97 -12.97
C LEU A 243 0.12 16.37 -14.44
N ARG A 244 -1.00 16.30 -15.17
CA ARG A 244 -1.09 16.73 -16.56
C ARG A 244 -2.17 17.80 -16.67
N CYS A 245 -1.81 18.96 -17.20
CA CYS A 245 -2.71 20.08 -17.37
C CYS A 245 -2.86 20.42 -18.86
N GLY A 246 -4.09 20.80 -19.26
CA GLY A 246 -4.38 21.30 -20.60
C GLY A 246 -3.93 22.75 -20.80
N ALA A 247 -4.35 23.35 -21.92
CA ALA A 247 -4.19 24.79 -22.13
C ALA A 247 -5.05 25.58 -21.12
N PRO A 248 -4.68 26.83 -20.79
CA PRO A 248 -5.51 27.69 -19.94
C PRO A 248 -6.91 27.82 -20.54
N GLU A 249 -7.93 27.68 -19.69
CA GLU A 249 -9.28 28.04 -20.11
C GLU A 249 -9.31 29.55 -20.39
N SER A 250 -9.81 29.93 -21.57
CA SER A 250 -9.99 31.33 -21.91
C SER A 250 -11.18 31.87 -21.10
N SER A 251 -10.88 32.66 -20.08
CA SER A 251 -11.86 33.51 -19.38
C SER A 251 -12.43 34.58 -20.30
#